data_AF-A0A7W9BCZ4-F1
#
_entry.id   AF-A0A7W9BCZ4-F1
#
_cell.length_a   1.000
_cell.length_b   1.000
_cell.length_c   1.000
_cell.angle_alpha   90.00
_cell.angle_beta   90.00
_cell.angle_gamma   90.00
#
_symmetry.space_group_name_H-M   'P 1'
#
loop_
_entity.id
_entity.type
_entity.pdbx_description
1 polymer ?
#
loop_
_entity_poly.entity_id
_entity_poly.type
_entity_poly.pdbx_seq_one_letter_code
_entity_poly.pdbx_strand_id
1 'polypeptide(L)'
;MLAARFALVFSCALMTAVPASAQFWQCAPYAREISGIQIRGNANTWWGQAAGRYDRGHTPKEGAVLSFESTRRMRVGHVAMVSQVVSDREVLLTHANWSRPGRIEHDVRAIDVSPAGDWSQVRVWYGPQAGLGTSVYPTNGFIYSGSAPKTDELDSPVVIATAATVRP
;
A
#
# COMPACT_ATOMS: atom_id res chain seq x y z
N MET A 1 -41.98 -24.00 -60.65
CA MET A 1 -41.60 -22.63 -60.27
C MET A 1 -40.99 -22.69 -58.88
N LEU A 2 -39.86 -22.00 -58.71
CA LEU A 2 -38.82 -22.22 -57.71
C LEU A 2 -39.28 -21.88 -56.28
N ALA A 3 -39.06 -22.82 -55.34
CA ALA A 3 -39.11 -22.57 -53.90
C ALA A 3 -37.77 -21.99 -53.46
N ALA A 4 -37.77 -20.88 -52.72
CA ALA A 4 -36.56 -20.39 -52.05
C ALA A 4 -36.92 -19.38 -50.96
N ARG A 5 -36.97 -19.79 -49.68
CA ARG A 5 -36.93 -18.96 -48.45
C ARG A 5 -36.74 -19.94 -47.28
N PHE A 6 -35.82 -19.87 -46.31
CA PHE A 6 -34.86 -18.89 -45.82
C PHE A 6 -33.70 -19.71 -45.20
N ALA A 7 -32.44 -19.34 -45.47
CA ALA A 7 -31.30 -19.89 -44.74
C ALA A 7 -31.16 -19.13 -43.40
N LEU A 8 -31.46 -19.80 -42.28
CA LEU A 8 -31.19 -19.26 -40.95
C LEU A 8 -29.74 -19.60 -40.57
N VAL A 9 -28.83 -18.65 -40.78
CA VAL A 9 -27.44 -18.78 -40.31
C VAL A 9 -27.40 -18.47 -38.82
N PHE A 10 -27.39 -19.51 -37.98
CA PHE A 10 -27.14 -19.38 -36.54
C PHE A 10 -25.67 -18.99 -36.35
N SER A 11 -25.40 -17.68 -36.23
CA SER A 11 -24.07 -17.18 -35.88
C SER A 11 -23.82 -17.42 -34.40
N CYS A 12 -23.09 -18.48 -34.08
CA CYS A 12 -22.60 -18.75 -32.73
C CYS A 12 -21.44 -17.79 -32.44
N ALA A 13 -21.73 -16.69 -31.73
CA ALA A 13 -20.68 -15.79 -31.24
C ALA A 13 -19.92 -16.50 -30.11
N LEU A 14 -18.72 -17.02 -30.41
CA LEU A 14 -17.79 -17.50 -29.39
C LEU A 14 -17.33 -16.30 -28.55
N MET A 15 -17.85 -16.18 -27.33
CA MET A 15 -17.25 -15.31 -26.32
C MET A 15 -15.89 -15.90 -25.94
N THR A 16 -14.80 -15.31 -26.46
CA THR A 16 -13.45 -15.64 -26.01
C THR A 16 -13.29 -15.15 -24.57
N ALA A 17 -13.23 -16.07 -23.61
CA ALA A 17 -12.87 -15.73 -22.24
C ALA A 17 -11.43 -15.21 -22.22
N VAL A 18 -11.25 -13.92 -21.91
CA VAL A 18 -9.92 -13.36 -21.64
C VAL A 18 -9.41 -13.96 -20.33
N PRO A 19 -8.21 -14.56 -20.29
CA PRO A 19 -7.66 -15.03 -19.03
C PRO A 19 -7.44 -13.83 -18.12
N ALA A 20 -7.97 -13.89 -16.90
CA ALA A 20 -7.67 -12.89 -15.88
C ALA A 20 -6.18 -13.00 -15.50
N SER A 21 -5.34 -12.08 -15.99
CA SER A 21 -3.97 -11.96 -15.51
C SER A 21 -4.01 -11.41 -14.09
N ALA A 22 -3.65 -12.23 -13.10
CA ALA A 22 -3.48 -11.73 -11.75
C ALA A 22 -2.30 -10.74 -11.73
N GLN A 23 -2.57 -9.48 -11.42
CA GLN A 23 -1.53 -8.47 -11.29
C GLN A 23 -0.59 -8.84 -10.14
N PHE A 24 0.71 -8.88 -10.42
CA PHE A 24 1.72 -9.27 -9.44
C PHE A 24 2.19 -8.05 -8.63
N TRP A 25 1.61 -7.88 -7.45
CA TRP A 25 1.91 -6.74 -6.58
C TRP A 25 3.01 -7.02 -5.58
N GLN A 26 3.99 -6.13 -5.49
CA GLN A 26 4.95 -6.07 -4.38
C GLN A 26 4.40 -5.17 -3.26
N CYS A 27 4.83 -5.41 -2.02
CA CYS A 27 4.34 -4.65 -0.87
C CYS A 27 4.60 -3.15 -0.97
N ALA A 28 5.83 -2.73 -1.29
CA ALA A 28 6.23 -1.34 -1.38
C ALA A 28 5.47 -0.52 -2.44
N PRO A 29 5.40 -0.91 -3.73
CA PRO A 29 4.64 -0.15 -4.72
C PRO A 29 3.14 -0.14 -4.42
N TYR A 30 2.58 -1.24 -3.90
CA TYR A 30 1.16 -1.28 -3.54
C TYR A 30 0.86 -0.38 -2.33
N ALA A 31 1.69 -0.42 -1.28
CA ALA A 31 1.54 0.47 -0.12
C ALA A 31 1.62 1.95 -0.52
N ARG A 32 2.50 2.32 -1.45
CA ARG A 32 2.57 3.69 -1.99
C ARG A 32 1.26 4.09 -2.68
N GLU A 33 0.69 3.20 -3.49
CA GLU A 33 -0.56 3.44 -4.21
C GLU A 33 -1.70 3.76 -3.24
N ILE A 34 -1.85 2.96 -2.19
CA ILE A 34 -3.02 3.04 -1.30
C ILE A 34 -2.86 4.03 -0.13
N SER A 35 -1.62 4.34 0.29
CA SER A 35 -1.37 5.22 1.44
C SER A 35 -1.02 6.66 1.08
N GLY A 36 -0.64 6.94 -0.17
CA GLY A 36 -0.13 8.25 -0.58
C GLY A 36 1.32 8.54 -0.18
N ILE A 37 2.00 7.68 0.59
CA ILE A 37 3.42 7.82 0.92
C ILE A 37 4.29 7.60 -0.32
N GLN A 38 5.05 8.63 -0.72
CA GLN A 38 5.81 8.66 -1.97
C GLN A 38 7.26 8.14 -1.82
N ILE A 39 7.46 7.16 -0.94
CA ILE A 39 8.74 6.49 -0.74
C ILE A 39 8.92 5.37 -1.79
N ARG A 40 10.15 5.18 -2.26
CA ARG A 40 10.52 4.19 -3.30
C ARG A 40 11.67 3.33 -2.83
N GLY A 41 11.86 2.19 -3.50
CA GLY A 41 12.88 1.19 -3.16
C GLY A 41 12.38 0.14 -2.16
N ASN A 42 13.32 -0.66 -1.67
CA ASN A 42 13.06 -1.79 -0.78
C ASN A 42 12.39 -1.35 0.53
N ALA A 43 11.45 -2.15 1.03
CA ALA A 43 10.65 -1.83 2.21
C ALA A 43 11.49 -1.55 3.47
N ASN A 44 12.60 -2.25 3.67
CA ASN A 44 13.51 -2.02 4.79
C ASN A 44 14.18 -0.64 4.81
N THR A 45 14.22 0.06 3.68
CA THR A 45 14.78 1.42 3.61
C THR A 45 13.75 2.49 3.96
N TRP A 46 12.45 2.15 3.99
CA TRP A 46 11.38 3.14 4.13
C TRP A 46 11.43 3.88 5.46
N TRP A 47 11.72 3.17 6.55
CA TRP A 47 11.82 3.80 7.87
C TRP A 47 12.88 4.90 7.91
N GLY A 48 14.05 4.65 7.31
CA GLY A 48 15.13 5.62 7.21
C GLY A 48 14.79 6.76 6.25
N GLN A 49 14.25 6.45 5.08
CA GLN A 49 13.84 7.45 4.09
C GLN A 49 12.71 8.37 4.58
N ALA A 50 11.85 7.88 5.48
CA ALA A 50 10.78 8.67 6.05
C ALA A 50 11.30 9.74 7.03
N ALA A 51 12.48 9.56 7.63
CA ALA A 51 13.05 10.53 8.55
C ALA A 51 13.18 11.92 7.90
N GLY A 52 12.61 12.95 8.54
CA GLY A 52 12.61 14.31 8.04
C GLY A 52 11.65 14.60 6.88
N ARG A 53 10.98 13.58 6.33
CA ARG A 53 10.04 13.71 5.20
C ARG A 53 8.60 13.37 5.56
N TYR A 54 8.44 12.43 6.48
CA TYR A 54 7.16 11.99 7.04
C TYR A 54 7.30 11.87 8.55
N ASP A 55 6.24 12.16 9.28
CA ASP A 55 6.22 11.86 10.71
C ASP A 55 6.23 10.34 10.92
N ARG A 56 6.88 9.92 12.00
CA ARG A 56 7.04 8.52 12.39
C ARG A 56 6.70 8.34 13.86
N GLY A 57 6.18 7.19 14.23
CA GLY A 57 5.84 6.89 15.62
C GLY A 57 5.35 5.47 15.84
N HIS A 58 4.85 5.19 17.04
CA HIS A 58 4.38 3.85 17.45
C HIS A 58 2.88 3.77 17.66
N THR A 59 2.16 4.89 17.50
CA THR A 59 0.69 4.91 17.58
C THR A 59 0.11 4.53 16.23
N PRO A 60 -0.75 3.49 16.15
CA PRO A 60 -1.41 3.13 14.90
C PRO A 60 -2.41 4.23 14.51
N LYS A 61 -2.49 4.51 13.21
CA LYS A 61 -3.48 5.42 12.61
C LYS A 61 -3.94 4.83 11.29
N GLU A 62 -5.21 5.02 10.96
CA GLU A 62 -5.72 4.67 9.63
C GLU A 62 -4.93 5.41 8.54
N GLY A 63 -4.62 4.71 7.45
CA GLY A 63 -3.78 5.21 6.36
C GLY A 63 -2.28 5.25 6.65
N ALA A 64 -1.83 5.03 7.90
CA ALA A 64 -0.41 4.92 8.22
C ALA A 64 0.17 3.62 7.65
N VAL A 65 1.46 3.61 7.36
CA VAL A 65 2.18 2.42 6.89
C VAL A 65 3.04 1.84 8.00
N LEU A 66 2.71 0.63 8.43
CA LEU A 66 3.55 -0.17 9.33
C LEU A 66 4.81 -0.62 8.60
N SER A 67 5.98 -0.30 9.14
CA SER A 67 7.28 -0.65 8.57
C SER A 67 7.91 -1.81 9.32
N PHE A 68 8.11 -2.93 8.64
CA PHE A 68 8.74 -4.12 9.20
C PHE A 68 10.25 -4.07 9.04
N GLU A 69 10.97 -4.54 10.07
CA GLU A 69 12.42 -4.69 10.01
C GLU A 69 12.85 -5.82 9.07
N SER A 70 14.11 -5.79 8.64
CA SER A 70 14.70 -6.90 7.90
C SER A 70 14.99 -8.07 8.83
N THR A 71 14.61 -9.27 8.41
CA THR A 71 14.99 -10.50 9.10
C THR A 71 15.66 -11.48 8.13
N ARG A 72 16.21 -12.59 8.65
CA ARG A 72 16.80 -13.64 7.79
C ARG A 72 15.82 -14.18 6.73
N ARG A 73 14.53 -14.24 7.06
CA ARG A 73 13.46 -14.75 6.19
C ARG A 73 12.73 -13.63 5.42
N MET A 74 13.01 -12.36 5.73
CA MET A 74 12.39 -11.18 5.12
C MET A 74 13.45 -10.09 4.93
N ARG A 75 14.42 -10.35 4.05
CA ARG A 75 15.65 -9.55 3.91
C ARG A 75 15.43 -8.14 3.37
N VAL A 76 14.37 -7.95 2.57
CA VAL A 76 14.01 -6.66 1.99
C VAL A 76 13.02 -5.88 2.86
N GLY A 77 12.72 -6.37 4.06
CA GLY A 77 11.67 -5.85 4.94
C GLY A 77 10.27 -6.07 4.36
N HIS A 78 9.29 -5.41 4.97
CA HIS A 78 7.91 -5.36 4.47
C HIS A 78 7.25 -4.05 4.89
N VAL A 79 6.21 -3.66 4.16
CA VAL A 79 5.37 -2.51 4.52
C VAL A 79 3.91 -2.85 4.29
N ALA A 80 3.04 -2.36 5.18
CA ALA A 80 1.61 -2.62 5.10
C ALA A 80 0.83 -1.39 5.57
N MET A 81 -0.19 -0.98 4.83
CA MET A 81 -1.04 0.13 5.24
C MET A 81 -2.06 -0.34 6.26
N VAL A 82 -2.28 0.43 7.32
CA VAL A 82 -3.37 0.26 8.27
C VAL A 82 -4.67 0.71 7.61
N SER A 83 -5.59 -0.22 7.34
CA SER A 83 -6.92 0.12 6.84
C SER A 83 -7.90 0.49 7.97
N GLN A 84 -7.72 -0.08 9.16
CA GLN A 84 -8.55 0.21 10.32
C GLN A 84 -7.77 0.00 11.62
N VAL A 85 -8.00 0.84 12.63
CA VAL A 85 -7.56 0.59 14.01
C VAL A 85 -8.69 -0.07 14.79
N VAL A 86 -8.48 -1.29 15.27
CA VAL A 86 -9.50 -2.08 15.99
C VAL A 86 -9.38 -1.89 17.49
N SER A 87 -8.15 -1.82 18.00
CA SER A 87 -7.83 -1.55 19.40
C SER A 87 -6.39 -1.07 19.53
N ASP A 88 -5.95 -0.76 20.75
CA ASP A 88 -4.56 -0.41 21.05
C ASP A 88 -3.55 -1.48 20.62
N ARG A 89 -4.00 -2.73 20.45
CA ARG A 89 -3.17 -3.90 20.16
C ARG A 89 -3.55 -4.63 18.87
N GLU A 90 -4.51 -4.12 18.11
CA GLU A 90 -4.98 -4.75 16.89
C GLU A 90 -5.31 -3.72 15.81
N VAL A 91 -4.78 -3.95 14.62
CA VAL A 91 -5.11 -3.21 13.40
C VAL A 91 -5.49 -4.17 12.28
N LEU A 92 -6.25 -3.67 11.32
CA LEU A 92 -6.42 -4.33 10.03
C LEU A 92 -5.44 -3.73 9.04
N LEU A 93 -4.80 -4.60 8.25
CA LEU A 93 -3.81 -4.23 7.25
C LEU A 93 -4.35 -4.51 5.85
N THR A 94 -4.05 -3.60 4.94
CA THR A 94 -4.14 -3.83 3.50
C THR A 94 -2.74 -3.79 2.89
N HIS A 95 -2.31 -4.89 2.28
CA HIS A 95 -0.97 -5.04 1.74
C HIS A 95 -0.89 -6.10 0.62
N ALA A 96 0.28 -6.25 0.01
CA ALA A 96 0.52 -7.24 -1.03
C ALA A 96 1.75 -8.09 -0.75
N ASN A 97 1.86 -9.24 -1.41
CA ASN A 97 3.02 -10.13 -1.37
C ASN A 97 3.35 -10.69 0.03
N TRP A 98 2.34 -10.90 0.88
CA TRP A 98 2.52 -11.44 2.22
C TRP A 98 2.29 -12.96 2.25
N SER A 99 1.04 -13.42 2.23
CA SER A 99 0.77 -14.86 2.36
C SER A 99 1.01 -15.64 1.06
N ARG A 100 0.94 -14.97 -0.09
CA ARG A 100 1.24 -15.55 -1.41
C ARG A 100 1.92 -14.51 -2.31
N PRO A 101 2.85 -14.94 -3.19
CA PRO A 101 3.52 -14.03 -4.10
C PRO A 101 2.54 -13.21 -4.95
N GLY A 102 2.73 -11.89 -4.98
CA GLY A 102 1.96 -10.98 -5.83
C GLY A 102 0.52 -10.68 -5.38
N ARG A 103 -0.02 -11.39 -4.38
CA ARG A 103 -1.42 -11.28 -3.98
C ARG A 103 -1.65 -10.09 -3.05
N ILE A 104 -2.75 -9.39 -3.26
CA ILE A 104 -3.28 -8.39 -2.34
C ILE A 104 -4.14 -9.07 -1.28
N GLU A 105 -3.98 -8.63 -0.04
CA GLU A 105 -4.78 -9.02 1.11
C GLU A 105 -5.34 -7.74 1.74
N HIS A 106 -6.65 -7.72 1.93
CA HIS A 106 -7.41 -6.59 2.47
C HIS A 106 -7.89 -6.92 3.88
N ASP A 107 -7.81 -5.92 4.75
CA ASP A 107 -8.36 -5.96 6.11
C ASP A 107 -7.91 -7.17 6.93
N VAL A 108 -6.66 -7.59 6.73
CA VAL A 108 -6.08 -8.73 7.43
C VAL A 108 -5.50 -8.31 8.77
N ARG A 109 -5.75 -9.12 9.80
CA ARG A 109 -5.41 -8.78 11.18
C ARG A 109 -3.89 -8.70 11.38
N ALA A 110 -3.43 -7.67 12.09
CA ALA A 110 -2.13 -7.64 12.73
C ALA A 110 -2.30 -7.30 14.21
N ILE A 111 -1.65 -8.10 15.05
CA ILE A 111 -1.72 -8.01 16.50
C ILE A 111 -0.35 -7.64 17.02
N ASP A 112 -0.30 -6.59 17.82
CA ASP A 112 0.87 -6.26 18.61
C ASP A 112 1.06 -7.32 19.71
N VAL A 113 2.22 -7.96 19.70
CA VAL A 113 2.65 -8.98 20.67
C VAL A 113 3.88 -8.54 21.45
N SER A 114 4.31 -7.27 21.31
CA SER A 114 5.38 -6.69 22.10
C SER A 114 5.02 -6.71 23.59
N PRO A 115 5.99 -6.96 24.49
CA PRO A 115 5.76 -6.85 25.93
C PRO A 115 5.36 -5.43 26.38
N ALA A 116 5.80 -4.41 25.64
CA ALA A 116 5.74 -3.01 26.05
C ALA A 116 4.51 -2.23 25.58
N GLY A 117 3.64 -2.77 24.73
CA GLY A 117 2.53 -1.95 24.19
C GLY A 117 2.90 -1.14 22.95
N ASP A 118 4.10 -1.31 22.39
CA ASP A 118 4.75 -0.30 21.55
C ASP A 118 4.86 -0.68 20.08
N TRP A 119 4.15 -1.72 19.64
CA TRP A 119 4.17 -2.21 18.26
C TRP A 119 5.54 -2.70 17.75
N SER A 120 6.55 -2.84 18.62
CA SER A 120 7.88 -3.34 18.23
C SER A 120 7.87 -4.77 17.70
N GLN A 121 6.83 -5.55 18.01
CA GLN A 121 6.69 -6.95 17.60
C GLN A 121 5.23 -7.25 17.23
N VAL A 122 5.01 -7.78 16.03
CA VAL A 122 3.66 -8.11 15.57
C VAL A 122 3.53 -9.55 15.08
N ARG A 123 2.33 -10.10 15.18
CA ARG A 123 1.88 -11.25 14.38
C ARG A 123 0.87 -10.77 13.36
N VAL A 124 0.95 -11.29 12.15
CA VAL A 124 0.04 -10.94 11.06
C VAL A 124 -0.68 -12.18 10.60
N TRP A 125 -1.94 -12.02 10.20
CA TRP A 125 -2.70 -13.07 9.53
C TRP A 125 -1.90 -13.67 8.37
N TYR A 126 -2.09 -14.97 8.14
CA TYR A 126 -1.39 -15.72 7.12
C TYR A 126 -2.34 -16.71 6.44
N GLY A 127 -2.61 -16.49 5.16
CA GLY A 127 -3.62 -17.19 4.40
C GLY A 127 -3.54 -18.72 4.43
N PRO A 128 -2.35 -19.34 4.32
CA PRO A 128 -2.23 -20.80 4.44
C PRO A 128 -2.67 -21.38 5.80
N GLN A 129 -2.69 -20.57 6.86
CA GLN A 129 -3.19 -20.98 8.19
C GLN A 129 -4.65 -20.59 8.43
N ALA A 130 -5.28 -19.85 7.51
CA ALA A 130 -6.62 -19.28 7.67
C ALA A 130 -6.80 -18.53 9.00
N GLY A 131 -5.73 -17.88 9.48
CA GLY A 131 -5.70 -17.29 10.81
C GLY A 131 -4.42 -16.50 11.06
N LEU A 132 -4.19 -16.15 12.33
CA LEU A 132 -2.99 -15.43 12.76
C LEU A 132 -1.74 -16.30 12.56
N GLY A 133 -0.73 -15.76 11.89
CA GLY A 133 0.55 -16.43 11.72
C GLY A 133 1.28 -16.62 13.06
N THR A 134 2.07 -17.68 13.15
CA THR A 134 2.85 -18.02 14.34
C THR A 134 4.14 -17.21 14.50
N SER A 135 4.66 -16.69 13.39
CA SER A 135 5.91 -15.91 13.37
C SER A 135 5.71 -14.52 13.96
N VAL A 136 6.60 -14.15 14.87
CA VAL A 136 6.71 -12.79 15.40
C VAL A 136 7.65 -11.99 14.50
N TYR A 137 7.19 -10.84 14.03
CA TYR A 137 7.96 -9.96 13.16
C TYR A 137 8.31 -8.67 13.90
N PRO A 138 9.60 -8.28 13.94
CA PRO A 138 10.00 -6.97 14.45
C PRO A 138 9.54 -5.87 13.50
N THR A 139 9.11 -4.73 14.07
CA THR A 139 8.71 -3.56 13.31
C THR A 139 9.38 -2.30 13.85
N ASN A 140 9.60 -1.33 12.97
CA ASN A 140 10.14 -0.03 13.34
C ASN A 140 9.05 0.91 13.89
N GLY A 141 7.77 0.64 13.61
CA GLY A 141 6.64 1.53 13.87
C GLY A 141 5.90 1.96 12.59
N PHE A 142 5.20 3.08 12.68
CA PHE A 142 4.28 3.61 11.66
C PHE A 142 4.84 4.87 11.00
N ILE A 143 4.72 4.93 9.68
CA ILE A 143 4.98 6.12 8.86
C ILE A 143 3.62 6.76 8.55
N TYR A 144 3.45 8.05 8.88
CA TYR A 144 2.17 8.73 8.76
C TYR A 144 2.01 9.44 7.41
N SER A 145 0.92 9.15 6.69
CA SER A 145 0.61 9.70 5.36
C SER A 145 0.06 11.12 5.39
N GLY A 146 -0.63 11.51 6.48
CA GLY A 146 -1.24 12.84 6.65
C GLY A 146 -0.24 13.99 6.88
N SER A 147 1.04 13.67 7.10
CA SER A 147 2.14 14.62 7.04
C SER A 147 2.76 14.49 5.66
N ALA A 148 2.13 15.11 4.66
CA ALA A 148 2.73 15.27 3.33
C ALA A 148 4.16 15.83 3.49
N PRO A 149 5.07 15.64 2.51
CA PRO A 149 6.42 16.17 2.61
C PRO A 149 6.32 17.63 3.02
N LYS A 150 7.03 18.03 4.08
CA LYS A 150 7.31 19.45 4.30
C LYS A 150 8.04 19.89 3.05
N THR A 151 7.30 20.46 2.11
CA THR A 151 7.89 21.27 1.06
C THR A 151 8.64 22.33 1.86
N ASP A 152 9.95 22.46 1.63
CA ASP A 152 10.65 23.70 1.97
C ASP A 152 9.96 24.77 1.12
N GLU A 153 8.86 25.30 1.64
CA GLU A 153 8.07 26.34 1.01
C GLU A 153 8.95 27.57 1.02
N LEU A 154 9.56 27.80 -0.13
CA LEU A 154 10.22 29.05 -0.50
C LEU A 154 9.15 30.15 -0.40
N ASP A 155 9.09 30.77 0.77
CA ASP A 155 8.42 32.04 1.09
C ASP A 155 9.09 33.22 0.33
N SER A 156 9.32 33.06 -0.97
CA SER A 156 9.72 34.14 -1.86
C SER A 156 8.45 34.74 -2.45
N PRO A 157 8.06 35.98 -2.08
CA PRO A 157 6.93 36.62 -2.71
C PRO A 157 7.22 36.76 -4.20
N VAL A 158 6.35 36.19 -5.03
CA VAL A 158 6.37 36.38 -6.48
C VAL A 158 6.08 37.87 -6.74
N VAL A 159 7.12 38.64 -7.00
CA VAL A 159 6.99 40.01 -7.51
C VAL A 159 6.63 39.91 -9.00
N ILE A 160 5.35 40.01 -9.31
CA ILE A 160 4.89 40.17 -10.70
C ILE A 160 5.18 41.61 -11.13
N ALA A 161 6.25 41.81 -11.91
CA ALA A 161 6.50 43.08 -12.57
C ALA A 161 5.39 43.35 -13.60
N THR A 162 4.59 44.38 -13.38
CA THR A 162 3.56 44.82 -14.32
C THR A 162 4.21 45.60 -15.47
N ALA A 163 4.10 45.10 -16.70
CA ALA A 163 4.54 45.83 -17.88
C ALA A 163 3.61 47.03 -18.14
N ALA A 164 4.16 48.24 -18.03
CA ALA A 164 3.49 49.46 -18.46
C ALA A 164 3.24 49.41 -19.98
N THR A 165 2.00 49.63 -20.37
CA THR A 165 1.59 49.77 -21.77
C THR A 165 2.05 51.13 -22.29
N VAL A 166 3.00 51.12 -23.24
CA VAL A 166 3.26 52.27 -24.10
C VAL A 166 2.19 52.29 -25.20
N ARG A 167 1.47 53.39 -25.33
CA ARG A 167 0.63 53.69 -26.51
C ARG A 167 1.25 54.84 -27.31
N PRO A 168 1.15 54.83 -28.65
CA PRO A 168 1.53 55.96 -29.49
C PRO A 168 0.57 57.13 -29.34
#